data_AF-A0A3M6R250-F1
#
_entry.id   AF-A0A3M6R250-F1
#
_cell.length_a   1.000
_cell.length_b   1.000
_cell.length_c   1.000
_cell.angle_alpha   90.00
_cell.angle_beta   90.00
_cell.angle_gamma   90.00
#
_symmetry.space_group_name_H-M   'P 1'
#
loop_
_entity.id
_entity.type
_entity.pdbx_description
1 polymer ?
#
loop_
_entity_poly.entity_id
_entity_poly.type
_entity_poly.pdbx_seq_one_letter_code
_entity_poly.pdbx_strand_id
1 'polypeptide(L)'
;MHIKVFAGPARILDNASLVQATHMAIACPMSLAQWLKLWKCIMFNLFALLYDPTGSVDNDSLIDDLKQRFPWIKEYRVFTETLQFPAITRVILEKDGWRVRFNIRAQEDMTLSLSRLQKILKKKTALPENFLSYNKELAIGFGDDPERRFTDEIIHIGEFVRENYPGVVIYDQYNEDVW
;
A
#
# COMPACT_ATOMS: atom_id res chain seq x y z
N MET A 1 4.38 64.15 -20.87
CA MET A 1 5.37 63.48 -21.73
C MET A 1 6.76 63.78 -21.17
N HIS A 2 7.31 62.89 -20.36
CA HIS A 2 8.75 62.76 -20.10
C HIS A 2 8.98 61.40 -19.45
N ILE A 3 9.60 60.51 -20.22
CA ILE A 3 10.12 59.21 -19.80
C ILE A 3 11.56 59.44 -19.34
N LYS A 4 11.94 58.82 -18.22
CA LYS A 4 13.33 58.44 -17.94
C LYS A 4 13.33 57.07 -17.26
N VAL A 5 13.96 56.12 -17.96
CA VAL A 5 14.25 54.72 -17.57
C VAL A 5 15.74 54.65 -17.21
N PHE A 6 16.11 53.70 -16.34
CA PHE A 6 17.40 52.95 -16.17
C PHE A 6 17.55 52.65 -14.66
N ALA A 7 17.92 51.48 -14.11
CA ALA A 7 18.23 50.12 -14.55
C ALA A 7 18.11 49.19 -13.30
N GLY A 8 17.85 47.88 -13.44
CA GLY A 8 17.72 46.90 -12.33
C GLY A 8 19.07 46.36 -11.78
N PRO A 9 19.15 45.17 -11.11
CA PRO A 9 18.11 44.24 -10.64
C PRO A 9 18.34 43.69 -9.19
N ALA A 10 17.52 42.69 -8.81
CA ALA A 10 17.72 41.61 -7.82
C ALA A 10 16.90 41.65 -6.52
N ARG A 11 15.93 40.72 -6.45
CA ARG A 11 15.21 40.26 -5.27
C ARG A 11 16.12 39.36 -4.42
N ILE A 12 16.11 39.54 -3.09
CA ILE A 12 16.31 38.48 -2.11
C ILE A 12 15.32 38.74 -0.96
N LEU A 13 14.38 37.82 -0.75
CA LEU A 13 13.57 37.74 0.46
C LEU A 13 14.20 36.63 1.31
N ASP A 14 14.69 36.99 2.50
CA ASP A 14 15.33 36.07 3.43
C ASP A 14 14.31 35.16 4.11
N ASN A 15 14.64 33.86 4.08
CA ASN A 15 13.94 32.77 4.73
C ASN A 15 14.18 32.78 6.24
N ALA A 16 13.13 32.98 7.02
CA ALA A 16 13.12 32.69 8.45
C ALA A 16 12.17 31.52 8.76
N SER A 17 12.64 30.29 8.60
CA SER A 17 12.10 29.08 9.24
C SER A 17 12.98 27.87 8.90
N LEU A 18 14.08 27.72 9.64
CA LEU A 18 15.00 26.59 9.47
C LEU A 18 15.65 26.27 10.83
N VAL A 19 14.88 25.65 11.73
CA VAL A 19 15.43 24.94 12.89
C VAL A 19 14.63 23.67 13.16
N GLN A 20 15.32 22.54 12.94
CA GLN A 20 15.15 21.21 13.55
C GLN A 20 13.94 20.34 13.18
N ALA A 21 14.07 19.62 12.07
CA ALA A 21 13.67 18.21 12.01
C ALA A 21 14.89 17.40 11.57
N THR A 22 15.56 16.76 12.53
CA THR A 22 16.71 15.88 12.26
C THR A 22 16.48 14.55 12.97
N HIS A 23 16.59 13.47 12.18
CA HIS A 23 16.73 12.06 12.56
C HIS A 23 15.46 11.24 12.86
N MET A 24 14.87 10.68 11.78
CA MET A 24 14.85 9.23 11.56
C MET A 24 14.46 8.96 10.10
N ALA A 25 15.47 8.91 9.24
CA ALA A 25 15.34 8.39 7.89
C ALA A 25 15.47 6.86 7.95
N ILE A 26 14.35 6.15 7.76
CA ILE A 26 14.36 4.80 7.19
C ILE A 26 13.90 4.99 5.74
N ALA A 27 14.86 4.95 4.82
CA ALA A 27 14.63 5.03 3.37
C ALA A 27 13.77 3.84 2.92
N CYS A 28 12.73 3.98 2.08
CA CYS A 28 12.78 4.57 0.74
C CYS A 28 11.37 5.04 0.31
N PRO A 29 11.10 6.34 0.07
CA PRO A 29 9.86 6.76 -0.57
C PRO A 29 10.04 6.60 -2.08
N MET A 30 9.45 5.57 -2.68
CA MET A 30 9.35 5.51 -4.14
C MET A 30 8.59 6.73 -4.66
N SER A 31 9.10 7.35 -5.72
CA SER A 31 8.46 8.51 -6.34
C SER A 31 7.22 8.08 -7.14
N LEU A 32 6.23 8.97 -7.24
CA LEU A 32 5.04 8.82 -8.11
C LEU A 32 5.43 8.48 -9.57
N ALA A 33 6.60 8.94 -10.03
CA ALA A 33 7.13 8.63 -11.35
C ALA A 33 7.61 7.18 -11.50
N GLN A 34 8.13 6.56 -10.43
CA GLN A 34 8.44 5.13 -10.41
C GLN A 34 7.14 4.33 -10.45
N TRP A 35 6.13 4.70 -9.66
CA TRP A 35 4.78 4.13 -9.72
C TRP A 35 4.15 4.14 -11.12
N LEU A 36 4.16 5.29 -11.79
CA LEU A 36 3.52 5.44 -13.11
C LEU A 36 4.18 4.63 -14.24
N LYS A 37 5.44 4.22 -14.06
CA LYS A 37 6.23 3.45 -15.03
C LYS A 37 6.01 1.94 -14.91
N LEU A 38 5.48 1.47 -13.78
CA LEU A 38 5.24 0.06 -13.43
C LEU A 38 3.90 -0.48 -14.01
N TRP A 39 3.16 0.37 -14.74
CA TRP A 39 1.73 0.20 -14.99
C TRP A 39 1.40 -0.05 -16.46
N LYS A 40 1.52 -1.32 -16.88
CA LYS A 40 0.90 -1.84 -18.11
C LYS A 40 -0.25 -2.77 -17.70
N CYS A 41 -1.49 -2.35 -17.98
CA CYS A 41 -2.80 -3.05 -17.95
C CYS A 41 -2.89 -4.51 -17.43
N ILE A 42 -2.36 -4.81 -16.25
CA ILE A 42 -2.43 -6.16 -15.67
C ILE A 42 -3.01 -6.01 -14.26
N MET A 43 -3.99 -6.87 -13.93
CA MET A 43 -4.47 -7.15 -12.59
C MET A 43 -3.32 -7.14 -11.57
N PHE A 44 -3.23 -6.08 -10.79
CA PHE A 44 -2.16 -5.84 -9.81
C PHE A 44 -2.51 -6.54 -8.50
N ASN A 45 -1.51 -7.14 -7.84
CA ASN A 45 -1.70 -7.81 -6.55
C ASN A 45 -0.63 -7.34 -5.57
N LEU A 46 -1.05 -6.98 -4.37
CA LEU A 46 -0.18 -6.77 -3.21
C LEU A 46 -0.37 -7.91 -2.22
N PHE A 47 0.71 -8.31 -1.57
CA PHE A 47 0.65 -9.30 -0.50
C PHE A 47 1.18 -8.70 0.78
N ALA A 48 0.31 -8.57 1.78
CA ALA A 48 0.70 -8.14 3.11
C ALA A 48 0.95 -9.37 3.99
N LEU A 49 2.19 -9.53 4.45
CA LEU A 49 2.57 -10.60 5.34
C LEU A 49 2.50 -10.09 6.77
N LEU A 50 1.81 -10.84 7.63
CA LEU A 50 1.44 -10.43 8.97
C LEU A 50 1.88 -11.46 10.01
N TYR A 51 2.30 -10.96 11.17
CA TYR A 51 2.42 -11.74 12.38
C TYR A 51 1.15 -11.55 13.23
N ASP A 52 0.26 -12.53 13.22
CA ASP A 52 -1.00 -12.54 13.96
C ASP A 52 -1.19 -13.89 14.67
N PRO A 53 -0.42 -14.17 15.74
CA PRO A 53 -0.50 -15.44 16.46
C PRO A 53 -1.84 -15.64 17.17
N THR A 54 -2.58 -14.56 17.44
CA THR A 54 -3.88 -14.59 18.11
C THR A 54 -5.06 -14.82 17.18
N GLY A 55 -4.85 -14.76 15.86
CA GLY A 55 -5.93 -14.89 14.88
C GLY A 55 -6.89 -13.70 14.89
N SER A 56 -6.43 -12.52 15.30
CA SER A 56 -7.23 -11.30 15.44
C SER A 56 -7.64 -10.67 14.11
N VAL A 57 -6.89 -10.92 13.04
CA VAL A 57 -7.15 -10.39 11.70
C VAL A 57 -8.03 -11.37 10.92
N ASP A 58 -9.29 -11.03 10.75
CA ASP A 58 -10.31 -11.79 10.03
C ASP A 58 -11.14 -10.88 9.12
N ASN A 59 -12.14 -11.44 8.45
CA ASN A 59 -12.94 -10.66 7.50
C ASN A 59 -13.75 -9.56 8.19
N ASP A 60 -14.23 -9.79 9.41
CA ASP A 60 -15.07 -8.83 10.14
C ASP A 60 -14.21 -7.65 10.65
N SER A 61 -13.08 -7.94 11.29
CA SER A 61 -12.11 -6.92 11.70
C SER A 61 -11.57 -6.13 10.51
N LEU A 62 -11.26 -6.77 9.38
CA LEU A 62 -10.83 -6.06 8.17
C LEU A 62 -11.92 -5.12 7.65
N ILE A 63 -13.19 -5.53 7.66
CA ILE A 63 -14.30 -4.65 7.26
C ILE A 63 -14.40 -3.44 8.19
N ASP A 64 -14.25 -3.64 9.50
CA ASP A 64 -14.29 -2.57 10.48
C ASP A 64 -13.10 -1.62 10.32
N ASP A 65 -11.90 -2.15 10.10
CA ASP A 65 -10.69 -1.38 9.81
C ASP A 65 -10.87 -0.52 8.56
N LEU A 66 -11.39 -1.10 7.47
CA LEU A 66 -11.69 -0.39 6.22
C LEU A 66 -12.68 0.75 6.46
N LYS A 67 -13.72 0.53 7.26
CA LYS A 67 -14.74 1.55 7.57
C LYS A 67 -14.23 2.68 8.46
N GLN A 68 -13.33 2.37 9.39
CA GLN A 68 -12.81 3.35 10.35
C GLN A 68 -11.73 4.25 9.74
N ARG A 69 -10.82 3.68 8.93
CA ARG A 69 -9.59 4.35 8.51
C ARG A 69 -9.63 4.97 7.12
N PHE A 70 -10.59 4.62 6.28
CA PHE A 70 -10.78 5.28 4.98
C PHE A 70 -11.82 6.40 5.08
N PRO A 71 -11.41 7.68 5.16
CA PRO A 71 -12.34 8.79 5.30
C PRO A 71 -13.35 8.89 4.15
N TRP A 72 -13.03 8.34 2.97
CA TRP A 72 -13.88 8.38 1.77
C TRP A 72 -14.61 7.06 1.54
N ILE A 73 -14.55 6.12 2.50
CA ILE A 73 -15.19 4.79 2.39
C ILE A 73 -16.68 4.88 2.08
N LYS A 74 -17.33 6.01 2.38
CA LYS A 74 -18.74 6.26 2.06
C LYS A 74 -19.03 6.25 0.55
N GLU A 75 -18.02 6.49 -0.28
CA GLU A 75 -18.11 6.36 -1.74
C GLU A 75 -17.95 4.91 -2.21
N TYR A 76 -17.54 4.01 -1.31
CA TYR A 76 -17.32 2.61 -1.59
C TYR A 76 -18.39 1.75 -0.95
N ARG A 77 -18.67 0.65 -1.62
CA ARG A 77 -19.41 -0.45 -1.02
C ARG A 77 -18.41 -1.47 -0.47
N VAL A 78 -18.52 -1.76 0.83
CA VAL A 78 -17.76 -2.83 1.49
C VAL A 78 -18.68 -4.00 1.79
N PHE A 79 -18.34 -5.20 1.34
CA PHE A 79 -19.14 -6.41 1.56
C PHE A 79 -18.28 -7.68 1.44
N THR A 80 -18.80 -8.81 1.90
CA THR A 80 -18.16 -10.12 1.69
C THR A 80 -18.70 -10.82 0.46
N GLU A 81 -17.84 -11.60 -0.19
CA GLU A 81 -18.22 -12.49 -1.28
C GLU A 81 -17.67 -13.88 -0.98
N THR A 82 -18.53 -14.89 -1.00
CA THR A 82 -18.13 -16.29 -0.83
C THR A 82 -18.07 -16.96 -2.19
N LEU A 83 -16.87 -17.44 -2.56
CA LEU A 83 -16.69 -18.33 -3.69
C LEU A 83 -17.04 -19.74 -3.27
N GLN A 84 -17.72 -20.49 -4.15
CA GLN A 84 -18.10 -21.87 -3.88
C GLN A 84 -16.97 -22.87 -4.20
N PHE A 85 -16.04 -22.48 -5.08
CA PHE A 85 -14.92 -23.33 -5.47
C PHE A 85 -13.69 -22.49 -5.89
N PRO A 86 -12.61 -22.44 -5.09
CA PRO A 86 -12.51 -22.98 -3.72
C PRO A 86 -13.47 -22.25 -2.77
N ALA A 87 -13.89 -22.92 -1.69
CA ALA A 87 -14.76 -22.33 -0.66
C ALA A 87 -13.97 -21.29 0.15
N ILE A 88 -13.99 -20.03 -0.29
CA ILE A 88 -13.32 -18.92 0.38
C ILE A 88 -14.26 -17.73 0.51
N THR A 89 -14.18 -17.03 1.63
CA THR A 89 -14.87 -15.75 1.81
C THR A 89 -13.85 -14.63 1.74
N ARG A 90 -14.07 -13.68 0.83
CA ARG A 90 -13.22 -12.51 0.62
C ARG A 90 -13.97 -11.24 0.97
N VAL A 91 -13.25 -10.21 1.41
CA VAL A 91 -13.79 -8.85 1.56
C VAL A 91 -13.63 -8.13 0.22
N ILE A 92 -14.68 -7.44 -0.20
CA ILE A 92 -14.74 -6.66 -1.43
C ILE A 92 -14.94 -5.19 -1.08
N LEU A 93 -14.10 -4.36 -1.68
CA LEU A 93 -14.24 -2.91 -1.72
C LEU A 93 -14.56 -2.51 -3.17
N GLU A 94 -15.74 -1.95 -3.42
CA GLU A 94 -16.22 -1.61 -4.77
C GLU A 94 -16.56 -0.12 -4.89
N LYS A 95 -16.10 0.52 -5.98
CA LYS A 95 -16.50 1.87 -6.40
C LYS A 95 -16.61 1.93 -7.91
N ASP A 96 -17.74 2.41 -8.42
CA ASP A 96 -18.01 2.57 -9.86
C ASP A 96 -17.68 1.33 -10.72
N GLY A 97 -17.93 0.14 -10.18
CA GLY A 97 -17.65 -1.15 -10.84
C GLY A 97 -16.19 -1.63 -10.75
N TRP A 98 -15.26 -0.79 -10.28
CA TRP A 98 -13.91 -1.21 -9.92
C TRP A 98 -13.91 -1.89 -8.55
N ARG A 99 -13.24 -3.04 -8.45
CA ARG A 99 -13.26 -3.91 -7.27
C ARG A 99 -11.86 -4.21 -6.77
N VAL A 100 -11.65 -4.00 -5.47
CA VAL A 100 -10.50 -4.52 -4.73
C VAL A 100 -10.95 -5.72 -3.91
N ARG A 101 -10.18 -6.80 -3.99
CA ARG A 101 -10.48 -8.10 -3.38
C ARG A 101 -9.43 -8.37 -2.33
N PHE A 102 -9.86 -8.52 -1.09
CA PHE A 102 -9.01 -8.87 0.04
C PHE A 102 -9.27 -10.33 0.42
N ASN A 103 -8.23 -11.14 0.39
CA ASN A 103 -8.27 -12.53 0.79
C ASN A 103 -7.30 -12.78 1.94
N ILE A 104 -7.83 -13.12 3.11
CA ILE A 104 -7.04 -13.46 4.29
C ILE A 104 -6.75 -14.96 4.24
N ARG A 105 -5.47 -15.31 4.27
CA ARG A 105 -4.97 -16.68 4.24
C ARG A 105 -4.22 -16.97 5.52
N ALA A 106 -4.58 -18.08 6.16
CA ALA A 106 -3.81 -18.65 7.26
C ALA A 106 -2.48 -19.22 6.75
N GLN A 107 -1.58 -19.56 7.68
CA GLN A 107 -0.21 -19.97 7.37
C GLN A 107 -0.13 -21.12 6.36
N GLU A 108 -1.00 -22.11 6.52
CA GLU A 108 -1.11 -23.29 5.66
C GLU A 108 -1.56 -22.96 4.22
N ASP A 109 -2.27 -21.85 4.04
CA ASP A 109 -2.85 -21.41 2.77
C ASP A 109 -2.10 -20.22 2.15
N MET A 110 -1.00 -19.78 2.77
CA MET A 110 -0.17 -18.70 2.25
C MET A 110 0.41 -19.08 0.89
N THR A 111 0.31 -18.17 -0.07
CA THR A 111 0.88 -18.41 -1.40
C THR A 111 2.38 -18.13 -1.45
N LEU A 112 2.87 -17.25 -0.58
CA LEU A 112 4.26 -16.85 -0.54
C LEU A 112 5.05 -17.65 0.50
N SER A 113 6.17 -18.25 0.05
CA SER A 113 7.12 -18.88 0.97
C SER A 113 7.99 -17.82 1.64
N LEU A 114 7.82 -17.65 2.96
CA LEU A 114 8.61 -16.72 3.77
C LEU A 114 10.11 -16.96 3.63
N SER A 115 10.55 -18.22 3.64
CA SER A 115 11.97 -18.56 3.48
C SER A 115 12.54 -18.10 2.12
N ARG A 116 11.75 -18.21 1.05
CA ARG A 116 12.13 -17.77 -0.30
C ARG A 116 12.13 -16.24 -0.39
N LEU A 117 11.09 -15.59 0.12
CA LEU A 117 11.02 -14.13 0.18
C LEU A 117 12.16 -13.55 0.98
N GLN A 118 12.47 -14.11 2.16
CA GLN A 118 13.59 -13.64 2.96
C GLN A 118 14.92 -13.63 2.17
N LYS A 119 15.15 -14.64 1.31
CA LYS A 119 16.35 -14.69 0.45
C LYS A 119 16.35 -13.62 -0.65
N ILE A 120 15.18 -13.32 -1.23
CA ILE A 120 15.03 -12.28 -2.25
C ILE A 120 15.21 -10.90 -1.61
N LEU A 121 14.56 -10.69 -0.46
CA LEU A 121 14.38 -9.38 0.17
C LEU A 121 15.53 -8.95 1.05
N LYS A 122 16.26 -9.88 1.71
CA LYS A 122 17.47 -9.55 2.52
C LYS A 122 18.54 -8.79 1.73
N LYS A 123 18.53 -8.88 0.40
CA LYS A 123 19.46 -8.16 -0.48
C LYS A 123 19.05 -6.71 -0.74
N LYS A 124 17.77 -6.37 -0.50
CA LYS A 124 17.15 -5.10 -0.88
C LYS A 124 16.69 -4.28 0.33
N THR A 125 16.28 -4.93 1.42
CA THR A 125 15.71 -4.25 2.60
C THR A 125 16.00 -5.01 3.90
N ALA A 126 15.95 -4.29 5.02
CA ALA A 126 15.97 -4.88 6.35
C ALA A 126 14.56 -5.43 6.66
N LEU A 127 14.48 -6.73 6.91
CA LEU A 127 13.23 -7.38 7.33
C LEU A 127 13.15 -7.43 8.86
N PRO A 128 11.93 -7.45 9.43
CA PRO A 128 11.73 -7.74 10.85
C PRO A 128 12.42 -9.04 11.28
N GLU A 129 13.02 -9.05 12.46
CA GLU A 129 13.79 -10.22 12.94
C GLU A 129 12.94 -11.49 13.02
N ASN A 130 11.66 -11.33 13.38
CA ASN A 130 10.66 -12.39 13.46
C ASN A 130 9.94 -12.68 12.13
N PHE A 131 10.44 -12.21 10.97
CA PHE A 131 9.75 -12.38 9.68
C PHE A 131 9.37 -13.84 9.35
N LEU A 132 10.20 -14.82 9.72
CA LEU A 132 9.90 -16.24 9.47
C LEU A 132 8.81 -16.80 10.38
N SER A 133 8.39 -16.06 11.41
CA SER A 133 7.29 -16.41 12.29
C SER A 133 5.94 -15.89 11.80
N TYR A 134 5.90 -15.16 10.68
CA TYR A 134 4.66 -14.61 10.13
C TYR A 134 3.75 -15.78 9.73
N ASN A 135 2.47 -15.66 10.03
CA ASN A 135 1.53 -16.77 9.97
C ASN A 135 0.23 -16.40 9.25
N LYS A 136 0.21 -15.23 8.59
CA LYS A 136 -0.97 -14.73 7.88
C LYS A 136 -0.55 -13.93 6.66
N GLU A 137 -1.31 -14.10 5.58
CA GLU A 137 -1.15 -13.39 4.32
C GLU A 137 -2.47 -12.70 3.96
N LEU A 138 -2.44 -11.38 3.79
CA LEU A 138 -3.52 -10.61 3.20
C LEU A 138 -3.18 -10.39 1.72
N ALA A 139 -3.81 -11.16 0.84
CA ALA A 139 -3.68 -11.01 -0.61
C ALA A 139 -4.71 -10.00 -1.12
N ILE A 140 -4.22 -8.92 -1.73
CA ILE A 140 -5.02 -7.78 -2.17
C ILE A 140 -4.95 -7.71 -3.69
N GLY A 141 -6.05 -8.04 -4.35
CA GLY A 141 -6.17 -8.01 -5.80
C GLY A 141 -6.96 -6.80 -6.28
N PHE A 142 -6.34 -5.97 -7.10
CA PHE A 142 -6.95 -4.77 -7.67
C PHE A 142 -7.59 -5.10 -9.02
N GLY A 143 -8.80 -4.59 -9.24
CA GLY A 143 -9.45 -4.66 -10.55
C GLY A 143 -8.64 -3.93 -11.61
N ASP A 144 -8.85 -4.30 -12.86
CA ASP A 144 -8.19 -3.64 -13.99
C ASP A 144 -8.55 -2.15 -14.02
N ASP A 145 -7.53 -1.33 -14.25
CA ASP A 145 -7.66 0.12 -14.35
C ASP A 145 -6.80 0.64 -15.53
N PRO A 146 -7.22 0.37 -16.78
CA PRO A 146 -6.45 0.74 -17.97
C PRO A 146 -6.34 2.26 -18.14
N GLU A 147 -7.32 3.01 -17.62
CA GLU A 147 -7.37 4.48 -17.67
C GLU A 147 -6.69 5.14 -16.47
N ARG A 148 -6.14 4.36 -15.53
CA ARG A 148 -5.43 4.83 -14.32
C ARG A 148 -6.28 5.72 -13.40
N ARG A 149 -7.60 5.54 -13.43
CA ARG A 149 -8.57 6.34 -12.68
C ARG A 149 -8.54 6.10 -11.17
N PHE A 150 -8.04 4.94 -10.74
CA PHE A 150 -8.03 4.51 -9.35
C PHE A 150 -6.61 4.46 -8.77
N THR A 151 -5.71 5.31 -9.29
CA THR A 151 -4.30 5.28 -8.94
C THR A 151 -4.08 5.66 -7.48
N ASP A 152 -4.70 6.77 -7.07
CA ASP A 152 -4.57 7.30 -5.72
C ASP A 152 -5.19 6.33 -4.71
N GLU A 153 -6.30 5.68 -5.08
CA GLU A 153 -6.95 4.64 -4.29
C GLU A 153 -6.03 3.45 -3.99
N ILE A 154 -5.27 2.98 -4.98
CA ILE A 154 -4.33 1.86 -4.79
C ILE A 154 -3.23 2.25 -3.81
N ILE A 155 -2.71 3.48 -3.92
CA ILE A 155 -1.70 4.03 -3.00
C ILE A 155 -2.28 4.06 -1.58
N HIS A 156 -3.46 4.64 -1.41
CA HIS A 156 -4.13 4.73 -0.11
C HIS A 156 -4.44 3.36 0.50
N ILE A 157 -4.72 2.34 -0.32
CA ILE A 157 -4.87 0.97 0.18
C ILE A 157 -3.56 0.39 0.70
N GLY A 158 -2.44 0.63 0.00
CA GLY A 158 -1.12 0.25 0.52
C GLY A 158 -0.78 0.97 1.83
N GLU A 159 -1.11 2.25 1.94
CA GLU A 159 -0.92 3.06 3.16
C GLU A 159 -1.77 2.54 4.32
N PHE A 160 -3.05 2.30 4.08
CA PHE A 160 -3.95 1.70 5.07
C PHE A 160 -3.39 0.42 5.68
N VAL A 161 -2.93 -0.51 4.83
CA VAL A 161 -2.39 -1.80 5.30
C VAL A 161 -1.18 -1.56 6.19
N ARG A 162 -0.26 -0.67 5.78
CA ARG A 162 0.95 -0.35 6.53
C ARG A 162 0.64 0.29 7.89
N GLU A 163 -0.33 1.19 7.93
CA GLU A 163 -0.71 1.90 9.15
C GLU A 163 -1.54 1.05 10.11
N ASN A 164 -2.32 0.11 9.56
CA ASN A 164 -3.26 -0.68 10.33
C ASN A 164 -2.64 -1.94 10.95
N TYR A 165 -1.60 -2.48 10.33
CA TYR A 165 -0.97 -3.72 10.78
C TYR A 165 0.50 -3.50 11.14
N PRO A 166 0.84 -3.33 12.43
CA PRO A 166 2.22 -3.10 12.86
C PRO A 166 3.18 -4.20 12.40
N GLY A 167 4.31 -3.81 11.80
CA GLY A 167 5.32 -4.74 11.32
C GLY A 167 4.95 -5.50 10.05
N VAL A 168 3.83 -5.16 9.39
CA VAL A 168 3.48 -5.77 8.09
C VAL A 168 4.62 -5.61 7.08
N VAL A 169 4.85 -6.66 6.30
CA VAL A 169 5.73 -6.60 5.13
C VAL A 169 4.85 -6.65 3.89
N ILE A 170 4.78 -5.56 3.15
CA ILE A 170 4.00 -5.50 1.91
C ILE A 170 4.93 -5.88 0.76
N TYR A 171 4.60 -6.96 0.06
CA TYR A 171 5.36 -7.46 -1.08
C TYR A 171 4.59 -7.25 -2.38
N ASP A 172 5.23 -6.55 -3.32
CA ASP A 172 4.78 -6.42 -4.70
C ASP A 172 5.46 -7.49 -5.54
N GLN A 173 4.67 -8.50 -5.96
CA GLN A 173 5.19 -9.64 -6.72
C GLN A 173 5.69 -9.27 -8.12
N TYR A 174 5.19 -8.20 -8.73
CA TYR A 174 5.50 -7.87 -10.12
C TYR A 174 6.84 -7.12 -10.21
N ASN A 175 7.15 -6.33 -9.20
CA ASN A 175 8.38 -5.55 -9.13
C ASN A 175 9.44 -6.19 -8.23
N GLU A 176 9.09 -7.30 -7.56
CA GLU A 176 9.89 -7.96 -6.53
C GLU A 176 10.39 -6.96 -5.49
N ASP A 177 9.50 -6.06 -5.06
CA ASP A 177 9.80 -4.94 -4.17
C ASP A 177 9.00 -5.01 -2.87
N VAL A 178 9.46 -4.28 -1.85
CA VAL A 178 8.87 -4.26 -0.50
C VAL A 178 8.62 -2.85 -0.04
N TRP A 179 7.44 -2.62 0.55
CA TRP A 179 7.04 -1.34 1.13
C TRP A 179 6.74 -1.41 2.62
#